data_AF-A0A511JG05-F1
#
_entry.id   AF-A0A511JG05-F1
#
_cell.length_a   1.000
_cell.length_b   1.000
_cell.length_c   1.000
_cell.angle_alpha   90.00
_cell.angle_beta   90.00
_cell.angle_gamma   90.00
#
_symmetry.space_group_name_H-M   'P 1'
#
loop_
_entity.id
_entity.type
_entity.pdbx_description
1 polymer ?
#
loop_
_entity_poly.entity_id
_entity_poly.type
_entity_poly.pdbx_seq_one_letter_code
_entity_poly.pdbx_strand_id
1 'polypeptide(L)'
;MRARLIAVVAAGLLFVGSSAAYGAWSQGAQVGSGGPVVTGTFDLSATWLPAQTLSLTGMYPSEKRTGVLQLSRVGNGRWVYRVGAATVGGGTVTVYAGPACSGAPLTLPFAQATVQAGTATPQHCVEVTASATLAPGQAVTLSIPVTAESRSTN
;
A
#
# COMPACT_ATOMS: atom_id res chain seq x y z
N MET A 1 50.71 11.80 -21.78
CA MET A 1 49.91 10.71 -21.18
C MET A 1 49.43 11.10 -19.77
N ARG A 2 48.54 12.09 -19.62
CA ARG A 2 48.08 12.58 -18.29
C ARG A 2 46.55 12.60 -18.11
N ALA A 3 45.77 12.30 -19.15
CA ALA A 3 44.31 12.33 -19.10
C ALA A 3 43.65 11.01 -18.62
N ARG A 4 44.40 9.89 -18.57
CA ARG A 4 43.85 8.58 -18.21
C ARG A 4 43.77 8.30 -16.69
N LEU A 5 44.45 9.10 -15.86
CA LEU A 5 44.47 8.89 -14.41
C LEU A 5 43.32 9.58 -13.65
N ILE A 6 42.72 10.62 -14.24
CA ILE A 6 41.65 11.40 -13.59
C ILE A 6 40.29 10.68 -13.68
N ALA A 7 40.06 9.91 -14.74
CA ALA A 7 38.80 9.17 -14.93
C ALA A 7 38.61 8.02 -13.92
N VAL A 8 39.70 7.40 -13.47
CA VAL A 8 39.64 6.25 -12.55
C VAL A 8 39.29 6.68 -11.12
N VAL A 9 39.72 7.88 -10.70
CA VAL A 9 39.41 8.41 -9.37
C VAL A 9 37.96 8.89 -9.28
N ALA A 10 37.42 9.47 -10.36
CA ALA A 10 36.01 9.89 -10.41
C ALA A 10 35.02 8.70 -10.40
N ALA A 11 35.36 7.60 -11.06
CA ALA A 11 34.52 6.39 -11.05
C ALA A 11 34.54 5.67 -9.68
N GLY A 12 35.66 5.69 -8.95
CA GLY A 12 35.76 5.12 -7.61
C GLY A 12 34.93 5.87 -6.56
N LEU A 13 34.87 7.20 -6.63
CA LEU A 13 34.09 8.03 -5.71
C LEU A 13 32.56 7.91 -5.91
N LEU A 14 32.11 7.62 -7.12
CA LEU A 14 30.68 7.41 -7.43
C LEU A 14 30.13 6.08 -6.87
N PHE A 15 30.98 5.04 -6.77
CA PHE A 15 30.55 3.74 -6.24
C PHE A 15 30.50 3.68 -4.71
N VAL A 16 31.33 4.46 -4.00
CA VAL A 16 31.32 4.49 -2.52
C VAL A 16 30.21 5.40 -1.97
N GLY A 17 29.79 6.42 -2.71
CA GLY A 17 28.67 7.28 -2.31
C GLY A 17 27.31 6.55 -2.30
N SER A 18 27.18 5.50 -3.12
CA SER A 18 25.94 4.72 -3.21
C SER A 18 25.70 3.86 -1.97
N SER A 19 26.70 3.17 -1.44
CA SER A 19 26.54 2.31 -0.26
C SER A 19 26.39 3.09 1.05
N ALA A 20 27.00 4.28 1.17
CA ALA A 20 26.79 5.16 2.32
C ALA A 20 25.36 5.74 2.37
N ALA A 21 24.75 6.03 1.22
CA ALA A 21 23.36 6.45 1.14
C ALA A 21 22.38 5.33 1.54
N TYR A 22 22.64 4.09 1.10
CA TYR A 22 21.86 2.91 1.52
C TYR A 22 22.01 2.63 3.02
N GLY A 23 23.23 2.78 3.57
CA GLY A 23 23.51 2.60 4.99
C GLY A 23 22.78 3.61 5.89
N ALA A 24 22.77 4.89 5.50
CA ALA A 24 22.08 5.96 6.25
C ALA A 24 20.55 5.83 6.21
N TRP A 25 19.98 5.29 5.14
CA TRP A 25 18.53 5.08 5.03
C TRP A 25 18.05 3.87 5.85
N SER A 26 18.90 2.87 6.06
CA SER A 26 18.57 1.67 6.85
C SER A 26 18.55 1.88 8.38
N GLN A 27 19.11 2.99 8.87
CA GLN A 27 19.25 3.28 10.31
C GLN A 27 18.22 4.34 10.73
N GLY A 28 17.03 3.90 11.11
CA GLY A 28 16.04 4.80 11.74
C GLY A 28 14.56 4.46 11.54
N ALA A 29 14.21 3.45 10.74
CA ALA A 29 12.81 3.08 10.58
C ALA A 29 12.29 2.36 11.84
N GLN A 30 11.53 3.06 12.69
CA GLN A 30 10.57 2.38 13.55
C GLN A 30 9.65 1.54 12.65
N VAL A 31 9.48 0.28 13.02
CA VAL A 31 8.69 -0.72 12.29
C VAL A 31 7.22 -0.32 12.31
N GLY A 32 6.82 0.54 11.38
CA GLY A 32 5.42 0.84 11.11
C GLY A 32 4.87 -0.23 10.17
N SER A 33 4.34 -1.30 10.74
CA SER A 33 3.39 -2.13 9.99
C SER A 33 2.26 -1.21 9.52
N GLY A 34 1.86 -1.31 8.24
CA GLY A 34 0.63 -0.66 7.77
C GLY A 34 -0.46 -0.90 8.81
N GLY A 35 -1.17 0.16 9.21
CA GLY A 35 -2.07 0.10 10.35
C GLY A 35 -3.07 -1.05 10.20
N PRO A 36 -3.53 -1.65 11.32
CA PRO A 36 -4.57 -2.67 11.24
C PRO A 36 -5.77 -2.11 10.49
N VAL A 37 -6.28 -2.87 9.52
CA VAL A 37 -7.56 -2.54 8.88
C VAL A 37 -8.62 -2.66 9.97
N VAL A 38 -9.17 -1.54 10.43
CA VAL A 38 -10.20 -1.51 11.47
C VAL A 38 -11.53 -1.91 10.81
N THR A 39 -12.03 -3.10 11.10
CA THR A 39 -13.34 -3.58 10.64
C THR A 39 -14.41 -3.32 11.70
N GLY A 40 -15.61 -2.92 11.25
CA GLY A 40 -16.81 -2.78 12.09
C GLY A 40 -17.56 -4.12 12.28
N THR A 41 -18.44 -4.16 13.28
CA THR A 41 -19.11 -5.29 13.98
C THR A 41 -19.97 -6.30 13.16
N PHE A 42 -19.56 -6.70 11.95
CA PHE A 42 -20.29 -7.73 11.18
C PHE A 42 -19.36 -8.61 10.33
N ASP A 43 -18.80 -9.71 10.87
CA ASP A 43 -18.10 -10.85 10.21
C ASP A 43 -17.27 -10.58 8.93
N LEU A 44 -16.86 -9.33 8.70
CA LEU A 44 -16.09 -8.88 7.55
C LEU A 44 -14.63 -8.93 7.96
N SER A 45 -13.87 -9.73 7.25
CA SER A 45 -12.41 -9.76 7.32
C SER A 45 -11.84 -9.04 6.10
N ALA A 46 -10.78 -8.27 6.36
CA ALA A 46 -9.97 -7.63 5.34
C ALA A 46 -8.54 -8.14 5.50
N THR A 47 -7.96 -8.69 4.44
CA THR A 47 -6.67 -9.38 4.48
C THR A 47 -5.80 -8.99 3.30
N TRP A 48 -4.49 -8.83 3.51
CA TRP A 48 -3.54 -8.62 2.43
C TRP A 48 -3.21 -9.94 1.72
N LEU A 49 -2.98 -9.89 0.41
CA LEU A 49 -2.56 -11.01 -0.43
C LEU A 49 -1.21 -10.73 -1.12
N PRO A 50 -0.27 -11.70 -1.11
CA PRO A 50 -0.26 -12.90 -0.24
C PRO A 50 -0.36 -12.49 1.24
N ALA A 51 -0.64 -13.41 2.18
CA ALA A 51 -0.99 -13.11 3.60
C ALA A 51 0.02 -12.23 4.39
N GLN A 52 1.11 -11.82 3.75
CA GLN A 52 2.05 -10.81 4.20
C GLN A 52 1.43 -9.42 3.99
N THR A 53 1.41 -8.61 5.05
CA THR A 53 0.99 -7.20 4.98
C THR A 53 1.79 -6.46 3.90
N LEU A 54 1.14 -5.53 3.19
CA LEU A 54 1.83 -4.55 2.36
C LEU A 54 2.92 -3.86 3.20
N SER A 55 4.18 -4.19 2.92
CA SER A 55 5.31 -3.64 3.68
C SER A 55 5.60 -2.23 3.20
N LEU A 56 5.37 -1.23 4.05
CA LEU A 56 5.69 0.17 3.80
C LEU A 56 6.99 0.61 4.50
N THR A 57 7.66 -0.33 5.17
CA THR A 57 8.89 -0.06 5.92
C THR A 57 10.05 0.23 4.97
N GLY A 58 10.77 1.32 5.25
CA GLY A 58 11.88 1.75 4.42
C GLY A 58 11.40 1.92 2.99
N MET A 59 10.53 2.89 2.72
CA MET A 59 10.28 3.32 1.34
C MET A 59 11.21 4.49 1.01
N TYR A 60 11.79 4.46 -0.19
CA TYR A 60 12.62 5.56 -0.69
C TYR A 60 11.70 6.66 -1.21
N PRO A 61 12.18 7.91 -1.28
CA PRO A 61 11.40 8.98 -1.90
C PRO A 61 10.94 8.59 -3.31
N SER A 62 9.65 8.78 -3.59
CA SER A 62 8.98 8.38 -4.84
C SER A 62 8.92 6.86 -5.11
N GLU A 63 9.32 6.00 -4.18
CA GLU A 63 9.16 4.54 -4.33
C GLU A 63 7.67 4.18 -4.35
N LYS A 64 7.33 3.19 -5.17
CA LYS A 64 5.99 2.61 -5.25
C LYS A 64 5.98 1.21 -4.68
N ARG A 65 4.96 0.89 -3.89
CA ARG A 65 4.69 -0.46 -3.41
C ARG A 65 3.23 -0.80 -3.59
N THR A 66 2.97 -2.05 -3.98
CA THR A 66 1.63 -2.53 -4.25
C THR A 66 1.30 -3.74 -3.39
N GLY A 67 0.03 -3.84 -3.01
CA GLY A 67 -0.50 -4.99 -2.28
C GLY A 67 -1.96 -5.22 -2.65
N VAL A 68 -2.45 -6.44 -2.48
CA VAL A 68 -3.85 -6.77 -2.79
C VAL A 68 -4.62 -6.89 -1.48
N LEU A 69 -5.63 -6.04 -1.30
CA LEU A 69 -6.60 -6.13 -0.21
C LEU A 69 -7.75 -7.02 -0.65
N GLN A 70 -7.87 -8.18 -0.01
CA GLN A 70 -9.03 -9.06 -0.15
C GLN A 70 -10.02 -8.79 0.97
N LEU A 71 -11.29 -8.59 0.62
CA LEU A 71 -12.37 -8.60 1.58
C LEU A 71 -13.02 -9.98 1.56
N SER A 72 -13.40 -10.49 2.72
CA SER A 72 -14.12 -11.76 2.83
C SER A 72 -15.10 -11.67 3.97
N ARG A 73 -16.20 -12.40 3.84
CA ARG A 73 -17.21 -12.48 4.89
C ARG A 73 -17.68 -13.91 5.02
N VAL A 74 -17.99 -14.31 6.25
CA VAL A 74 -18.65 -15.60 6.53
C VAL A 74 -20.15 -15.37 6.66
N GLY A 75 -20.95 -16.20 5.99
CA GLY A 75 -22.41 -16.22 6.09
C GLY A 75 -23.16 -15.82 4.82
N ASN A 76 -24.41 -16.26 4.73
CA ASN A 76 -25.27 -16.04 3.58
C ASN A 76 -25.88 -14.63 3.56
N GLY A 77 -26.34 -14.18 2.40
CA GLY A 77 -27.03 -12.89 2.22
C GLY A 77 -26.41 -12.03 1.13
N ARG A 78 -27.07 -10.90 0.85
CA ARG A 78 -26.64 -9.89 -0.12
C ARG A 78 -25.98 -8.73 0.62
N TRP A 79 -24.70 -8.47 0.36
CA TRP A 79 -23.93 -7.49 1.13
C TRP A 79 -23.34 -6.40 0.23
N VAL A 80 -23.38 -5.16 0.71
CA VAL A 80 -22.73 -4.01 0.07
C VAL A 80 -21.57 -3.56 0.94
N TYR A 81 -20.38 -3.57 0.37
CA TYR A 81 -19.19 -3.05 1.04
C TYR A 81 -18.92 -1.61 0.62
N ARG A 82 -18.36 -0.84 1.55
CA ARG A 82 -17.85 0.51 1.31
C ARG A 82 -16.39 0.56 1.75
N VAL A 83 -15.54 1.07 0.88
CA VAL A 83 -14.16 1.39 1.21
C VAL A 83 -14.11 2.90 1.40
N GLY A 84 -13.89 3.32 2.64
CA GLY A 84 -13.86 4.73 3.00
C GLY A 84 -12.57 5.41 2.53
N ALA A 85 -12.44 6.70 2.87
CA ALA A 85 -11.27 7.47 2.48
C ALA A 85 -10.00 6.87 3.10
N ALA A 86 -9.04 6.52 2.24
CA ALA A 86 -7.75 6.05 2.71
C ALA A 86 -6.95 7.23 3.28
N THR A 87 -6.33 7.02 4.43
CA THR A 87 -5.38 7.96 5.02
C THR A 87 -3.98 7.40 4.85
N VAL A 88 -3.08 8.21 4.30
CA VAL A 88 -1.67 7.85 4.10
C VAL A 88 -0.79 8.92 4.72
N GLY A 89 0.15 8.50 5.57
CA GLY A 89 1.21 9.36 6.10
C GLY A 89 2.47 9.19 5.26
N GLY A 90 3.14 10.29 4.90
CA GLY A 90 4.41 10.23 4.17
C GLY A 90 4.32 9.83 2.69
N GLY A 91 3.13 9.87 2.08
CA GLY A 91 2.95 9.48 0.69
C GLY A 91 1.56 9.75 0.13
N THR A 92 1.25 9.10 -0.99
CA THR A 92 -0.07 9.03 -1.62
C THR A 92 -0.50 7.57 -1.75
N VAL A 93 -1.81 7.35 -1.86
CA VAL A 93 -2.39 6.02 -2.05
C VAL A 93 -3.40 6.05 -3.19
N THR A 94 -3.35 5.04 -4.03
CA THR A 94 -4.27 4.80 -5.13
C THR A 94 -4.83 3.39 -5.02
N VAL A 95 -6.14 3.23 -5.17
CA VAL A 95 -6.80 1.92 -5.07
C VAL A 95 -7.45 1.59 -6.39
N TYR A 96 -7.36 0.33 -6.81
CA TYR A 96 -7.88 -0.19 -8.07
C TYR A 96 -8.88 -1.32 -7.82
N ALA A 97 -9.77 -1.55 -8.79
CA ALA A 97 -10.65 -2.70 -8.77
C ALA A 97 -9.89 -3.97 -9.20
N GLY A 98 -10.10 -5.08 -8.48
CA GLY A 98 -9.45 -6.35 -8.78
C GLY A 98 -8.03 -6.45 -8.21
N PRO A 99 -7.34 -7.57 -8.46
CA PRO A 99 -6.01 -7.85 -7.90
C PRO A 99 -4.86 -7.12 -8.59
N ALA A 100 -5.08 -6.51 -9.75
CA ALA A 100 -4.05 -5.78 -10.48
C ALA A 100 -4.17 -4.26 -10.24
N CYS A 101 -3.03 -3.58 -10.05
CA CYS A 101 -2.97 -2.12 -9.95
C CYS A 101 -2.94 -1.53 -11.36
N SER A 102 -4.02 -1.77 -12.11
CA SER A 102 -4.17 -1.34 -13.49
C SER A 102 -5.60 -0.86 -13.76
N GLY A 103 -5.76 -0.08 -14.84
CA GLY A 103 -7.04 0.53 -15.19
C GLY A 103 -7.32 1.83 -14.42
N ALA A 104 -8.59 2.21 -14.37
CA ALA A 104 -9.02 3.43 -13.72
C ALA A 104 -8.93 3.29 -12.19
N PRO A 105 -8.30 4.25 -11.48
CA PRO A 105 -8.29 4.26 -10.04
C PRO A 105 -9.70 4.50 -9.49
N LEU A 106 -9.99 3.89 -8.34
CA LEU A 106 -11.23 4.09 -7.60
C LEU A 106 -11.18 5.44 -6.88
N THR A 107 -12.23 6.25 -7.05
CA THR A 107 -12.41 7.49 -6.31
C THR A 107 -12.86 7.18 -4.88
N LEU A 108 -11.97 7.39 -3.90
CA LEU A 108 -12.27 7.14 -2.49
C LEU A 108 -12.90 8.39 -1.81
N PRO A 109 -13.84 8.22 -0.86
CA PRO A 109 -14.49 6.97 -0.48
C PRO A 109 -15.36 6.42 -1.62
N PHE A 110 -15.28 5.13 -1.90
CA PHE A 110 -16.19 4.48 -2.84
C PHE A 110 -17.16 3.57 -2.10
N ALA A 111 -18.42 3.67 -2.50
CA ALA A 111 -19.49 2.79 -2.08
C ALA A 111 -20.14 2.21 -3.34
N GLN A 112 -20.34 0.88 -3.39
CA GLN A 112 -20.71 0.07 -4.57
C GLN A 112 -19.50 -0.30 -5.46
N ALA A 113 -19.31 -1.53 -5.94
CA ALA A 113 -20.27 -2.30 -6.76
C ALA A 113 -20.34 -3.82 -6.51
N THR A 114 -19.67 -4.38 -5.50
CA THR A 114 -19.77 -5.83 -5.28
C THR A 114 -20.85 -6.13 -4.26
N VAL A 115 -22.05 -6.40 -4.78
CA VAL A 115 -22.97 -7.26 -4.08
C VAL A 115 -22.30 -8.62 -3.95
N GLN A 116 -22.02 -9.03 -2.74
CA GLN A 116 -21.62 -10.41 -2.50
C GLN A 116 -22.83 -11.23 -2.11
N ALA A 117 -23.02 -12.32 -2.85
CA ALA A 117 -23.88 -13.41 -2.46
C ALA A 117 -22.99 -14.53 -1.90
N GLY A 118 -23.25 -14.96 -0.67
CA GLY A 118 -22.54 -16.09 -0.07
C GLY A 118 -21.03 -15.84 0.14
N THR A 119 -20.18 -16.67 -0.48
CA THR A 119 -18.73 -16.79 -0.19
C THR A 119 -17.81 -15.97 -1.10
N ALA A 120 -18.33 -14.98 -1.83
CA ALA A 120 -17.49 -14.17 -2.72
C ALA A 120 -16.38 -13.43 -1.94
N THR A 121 -15.26 -13.11 -2.61
CA THR A 121 -14.14 -12.35 -2.02
C THR A 121 -13.70 -11.22 -2.98
N PRO A 122 -14.10 -9.95 -2.78
CA PRO A 122 -13.66 -8.88 -3.66
C PRO A 122 -12.19 -8.59 -3.38
N GLN A 123 -11.46 -8.22 -4.41
CA GLN A 123 -10.05 -7.87 -4.30
C GLN A 123 -9.84 -6.46 -4.82
N HIS A 124 -8.94 -5.73 -4.16
CA HIS A 124 -8.55 -4.37 -4.51
C HIS A 124 -7.03 -4.26 -4.48
N CYS A 125 -6.42 -3.88 -5.59
CA CYS A 125 -5.01 -3.55 -5.59
C CYS A 125 -4.83 -2.14 -5.00
N VAL A 126 -3.90 -2.01 -4.07
CA VAL A 126 -3.55 -0.76 -3.40
C VAL A 126 -2.11 -0.44 -3.79
N GLU A 127 -1.90 0.69 -4.45
CA GLU A 127 -0.59 1.27 -4.73
C GLU A 127 -0.33 2.42 -3.75
N VAL A 128 0.76 2.31 -2.99
CA VAL A 128 1.26 3.40 -2.14
C VAL A 128 2.51 3.96 -2.78
N THR A 129 2.55 5.28 -2.96
CA THR A 129 3.74 5.99 -3.43
C THR A 129 4.28 6.86 -2.29
N ALA A 130 5.54 6.68 -1.92
CA ALA A 130 6.18 7.54 -0.94
C ALA A 130 6.34 8.97 -1.46
N SER A 131 6.27 9.95 -0.57
CA SER A 131 6.48 11.35 -0.92
C SER A 131 7.87 11.53 -1.55
N ALA A 132 7.97 12.37 -2.58
CA ALA A 132 9.25 12.77 -3.16
C ALA A 132 10.14 13.51 -2.14
N THR A 133 9.54 14.06 -1.08
CA THR A 133 10.23 14.78 0.01
C THR A 133 10.29 13.96 1.29
N LEU A 134 10.12 12.64 1.23
CA LEU A 134 10.17 11.78 2.42
C LEU A 134 11.53 11.91 3.10
N ALA A 135 11.53 12.37 4.35
CA ALA A 135 12.77 12.53 5.11
C ALA A 135 13.34 11.16 5.54
N PRO A 136 14.67 11.02 5.70
CA PRO A 136 15.26 9.82 6.27
C PRO A 136 14.64 9.45 7.62
N GLY A 137 14.29 8.18 7.80
CA GLY A 137 13.64 7.69 9.03
C GLY A 137 12.14 8.00 9.14
N GLN A 138 11.56 8.77 8.22
CA GLN A 138 10.13 9.02 8.21
C GLN A 138 9.36 7.78 7.73
N ALA A 139 8.41 7.32 8.54
CA ALA A 139 7.58 6.16 8.20
C ALA A 139 6.47 6.53 7.20
N VAL A 140 6.18 5.61 6.28
CA VAL A 140 4.98 5.64 5.46
C VAL A 140 3.91 4.78 6.14
N THR A 141 2.75 5.36 6.41
CA THR A 141 1.64 4.67 7.06
C THR A 141 0.42 4.66 6.14
N LEU A 142 -0.39 3.62 6.24
CA LEU A 142 -1.62 3.47 5.49
C LEU A 142 -2.72 2.97 6.42
N SER A 143 -3.91 3.57 6.31
CA SER A 143 -5.15 3.06 6.87
C SER A 143 -6.26 3.21 5.84
N ILE A 144 -7.03 2.15 5.64
CA ILE A 144 -8.16 2.10 4.71
C ILE A 144 -9.35 1.56 5.49
N PRO A 145 -10.34 2.40 5.85
CA PRO A 145 -11.53 1.93 6.56
C PRO A 145 -12.43 1.15 5.60
N VAL A 146 -12.94 0.00 6.05
CA VAL A 146 -13.89 -0.81 5.27
C VAL A 146 -15.12 -1.12 6.12
N THR A 147 -16.30 -0.90 5.56
CA THR A 147 -17.59 -1.23 6.20
C THR A 147 -18.44 -2.13 5.30
N ALA A 148 -19.33 -2.90 5.91
CA ALA A 148 -20.31 -3.73 5.22
C ALA A 148 -21.72 -3.38 5.71
N GLU A 149 -22.69 -3.44 4.81
CA GLU A 149 -24.12 -3.28 5.09
C GLU A 149 -24.90 -4.44 4.46
N SER A 150 -25.79 -5.06 5.24
CA SER A 150 -26.72 -6.07 4.73
C SER A 150 -27.77 -5.38 3.87
N ARG A 151 -28.08 -5.95 2.70
CA ARG A 151 -29.20 -5.50 1.87
C ARG A 151 -30.22 -6.62 1.73
N SER A 152 -31.48 -6.31 1.97
CA SER A 152 -32.60 -7.21 1.67
C SER A 152 -32.66 -7.51 0.17
N THR A 153 -33.14 -8.69 -0.19
CA THR A 153 -33.24 -9.22 -1.57
C THR A 153 -34.43 -8.68 -2.38
N ASN A 154 -35.00 -7.53 -2.00
CA ASN A 154 -36.08 -6.92 -2.78
C ASN A 154 -35.57 -6.21 -4.03
#